data_AF-H6CB54-F1
#
_entry.id   AF-H6CB54-F1
#
_cell.length_a   1.000
_cell.length_b   1.000
_cell.length_c   1.000
_cell.angle_alpha   90.00
_cell.angle_beta   90.00
_cell.angle_gamma   90.00
#
_symmetry.space_group_name_H-M   'P 1'
#
loop_
_entity.id
_entity.type
_entity.pdbx_description
1 polymer ?
#
loop_
_entity_poly.entity_id
_entity_poly.type
_entity_poly.pdbx_seq_one_letter_code
_entity_poly.pdbx_strand_id
1 'polypeptide(L)'
;MANGAHGIQAWRCAFPGCTSRATFTRGCDLRKHYNRHSKHLFCRVEGCPQSEAAAVARAKANDQPLAGGFSSKKDRARHEAKHNPGIKCEWRGPDGEECTRVFSRMDNMKDHVRRIHHKTAQLQQHHRLTQNPTLSSS
;
A
#
# COMPACT_ATOMS: atom_id res chain seq x y z
N MET A 1 -49.27 2.08 -10.96
CA MET A 1 -48.43 2.44 -9.79
C MET A 1 -47.05 2.81 -10.33
N ALA A 2 -46.69 4.09 -10.31
CA ALA A 2 -45.49 4.61 -10.97
C ALA A 2 -44.22 4.13 -10.26
N ASN A 3 -43.31 3.55 -11.03
CA ASN A 3 -41.98 3.12 -10.61
C ASN A 3 -41.20 4.32 -10.04
N GLY A 4 -40.84 4.24 -8.75
CA GLY A 4 -40.01 5.24 -8.07
C GLY A 4 -38.60 5.26 -8.65
N ALA A 5 -38.36 6.16 -9.59
CA ALA A 5 -37.01 6.56 -9.97
C ALA A 5 -36.37 7.26 -8.76
N HIS A 6 -35.64 6.51 -7.93
CA HIS A 6 -34.68 7.10 -7.01
C HIS A 6 -33.63 7.81 -7.87
N GLY A 7 -33.84 9.11 -8.08
CA GLY A 7 -32.90 9.98 -8.77
C GLY A 7 -31.52 9.78 -8.14
N ILE A 8 -30.56 9.35 -8.96
CA ILE A 8 -29.20 9.10 -8.52
C ILE A 8 -28.61 10.47 -8.13
N GLN A 9 -28.70 10.83 -6.86
CA GLN A 9 -28.12 12.07 -6.36
C GLN A 9 -26.60 11.96 -6.51
N ALA A 10 -26.10 12.66 -7.52
CA ALA A 10 -24.70 12.75 -7.87
C ALA A 10 -24.08 13.95 -7.15
N TRP A 11 -23.32 13.69 -6.09
CA TRP A 11 -22.59 14.72 -5.36
C TRP A 11 -21.14 14.82 -5.83
N ARG A 12 -20.60 16.03 -5.82
CA ARG A 12 -19.17 16.29 -6.03
C ARG A 12 -18.54 16.85 -4.76
N CYS A 13 -17.23 16.69 -4.64
CA CYS A 13 -16.50 17.28 -3.53
C CYS A 13 -16.44 18.80 -3.70
N ALA A 14 -16.88 19.53 -2.67
CA ALA A 14 -16.82 20.99 -2.63
C ALA A 14 -15.60 21.53 -1.86
N PHE A 15 -14.60 20.69 -1.57
CA PHE A 15 -13.40 21.13 -0.86
C PHE A 15 -12.57 22.06 -1.75
N PRO A 16 -12.12 23.24 -1.26
CA PRO A 16 -11.32 24.18 -2.04
C PRO A 16 -10.06 23.53 -2.59
N GLY A 17 -9.83 23.66 -3.91
CA GLY A 17 -8.67 23.04 -4.56
C GLY A 17 -8.72 21.50 -4.67
N CYS A 18 -9.87 20.87 -4.43
CA CYS A 18 -10.03 19.45 -4.70
C CYS A 18 -9.93 19.16 -6.20
N THR A 19 -8.92 18.39 -6.60
CA THR A 19 -8.69 18.01 -8.01
C THR A 19 -9.45 16.73 -8.43
N SER A 20 -10.27 16.18 -7.53
CA SER A 20 -10.99 14.94 -7.78
C SER A 20 -12.18 15.16 -8.71
N ARG A 21 -12.15 14.51 -9.88
CA ARG A 21 -13.28 14.47 -10.84
C ARG A 21 -14.37 13.48 -10.45
N ALA A 22 -14.23 12.78 -9.32
CA ALA A 22 -15.16 11.75 -8.86
C ALA A 22 -16.54 12.34 -8.54
N THR A 23 -17.57 11.65 -9.02
CA THR A 23 -18.97 11.91 -8.67
C THR A 23 -19.45 10.77 -7.77
N PHE A 24 -20.05 11.11 -6.64
CA PHE A 24 -20.48 10.16 -5.62
C PHE A 24 -21.99 10.01 -5.68
N THR A 25 -22.47 8.78 -5.75
CA THR A 25 -23.90 8.46 -5.70
C THR A 25 -24.37 8.09 -4.29
N ARG A 26 -23.41 7.91 -3.36
CA ARG A 26 -23.65 7.63 -1.94
C ARG A 26 -23.03 8.70 -1.07
N GLY A 27 -23.82 9.27 -0.16
CA GLY A 27 -23.34 10.32 0.75
C GLY A 27 -22.22 9.85 1.69
N CYS A 28 -22.18 8.56 2.06
CA CYS A 28 -21.11 8.03 2.89
C CYS A 28 -19.74 8.04 2.19
N ASP A 29 -19.70 7.84 0.88
CA ASP A 29 -18.45 7.89 0.10
C ASP A 29 -17.98 9.33 -0.08
N LEU A 30 -18.90 10.25 -0.34
CA LEU A 30 -18.59 11.68 -0.37
C LEU A 30 -18.00 12.13 0.97
N ARG A 31 -18.60 11.73 2.09
CA ARG A 31 -18.11 12.10 3.43
C ARG A 31 -16.72 11.51 3.70
N LYS A 32 -16.49 10.25 3.34
CA LYS A 32 -15.15 9.63 3.42
C LYS A 32 -14.13 10.37 2.56
N HIS A 33 -14.51 10.74 1.33
CA HIS A 33 -13.66 11.51 0.44
C HIS A 33 -13.36 12.89 1.01
N TYR A 34 -14.37 13.62 1.48
CA TYR A 34 -14.23 14.96 2.02
C TYR A 34 -13.31 14.97 3.25
N ASN A 35 -13.49 14.00 4.16
CA ASN A 35 -12.62 13.81 5.31
C ASN A 35 -11.16 13.53 4.92
N ARG A 36 -10.90 13.04 3.70
CA ARG A 36 -9.53 12.80 3.21
C ARG A 36 -8.73 14.09 3.04
N HIS A 37 -9.39 15.24 2.91
CA HIS A 37 -8.72 16.54 2.84
C HIS A 37 -8.21 17.02 4.19
N SER A 38 -8.86 16.62 5.28
CA SER A 38 -8.47 17.01 6.65
C SER A 38 -7.28 16.19 7.17
N LYS A 39 -6.08 16.51 6.67
CA LYS A 39 -4.83 15.82 6.96
C LYS A 39 -4.08 16.47 8.13
N HIS A 40 -4.42 16.07 9.35
CA HIS A 40 -3.85 16.63 10.58
C HIS A 40 -3.03 15.63 11.40
N LEU A 41 -2.99 14.37 10.98
CA LEU A 41 -2.22 13.32 11.65
C LEU A 41 -0.90 13.14 10.93
N PHE A 42 0.23 13.40 11.59
CA PHE A 42 1.56 13.24 11.01
C PHE A 42 2.24 11.97 11.54
N CYS A 43 3.19 11.39 10.78
CA CYS A 43 3.99 10.28 11.27
C CYS A 43 4.85 10.76 12.45
N ARG A 44 5.02 9.88 13.44
CA ARG A 44 5.77 10.17 14.67
C ARG A 44 7.22 9.68 14.62
N VAL A 45 7.67 9.13 13.49
CA VAL A 45 9.03 8.64 13.32
C VAL A 45 9.93 9.80 12.92
N GLU A 46 10.98 10.02 13.71
CA GLU A 46 12.02 11.02 13.46
C GLU A 46 12.67 10.78 12.08
N GLY A 47 12.87 11.85 11.30
CA GLY A 47 13.43 11.74 9.95
C GLY A 47 12.49 11.10 8.91
N CYS A 48 11.18 11.02 9.20
CA CYS A 48 10.22 10.58 8.21
C CYS A 48 10.04 11.66 7.13
N PRO A 49 10.42 11.43 5.86
CA PRO A 49 10.37 12.45 4.82
C PRO A 49 8.94 12.95 4.56
N GLN A 50 7.92 12.11 4.80
CA GLN A 50 6.52 12.50 4.65
C GLN A 50 6.05 13.46 5.77
N SER A 51 6.63 13.38 6.97
CA SER A 51 6.30 14.27 8.09
C SER A 51 7.20 15.50 8.13
N GLU A 52 8.45 15.36 7.72
CA GLU A 52 9.34 16.50 7.49
C GLU A 52 8.83 17.38 6.35
N ALA A 53 8.40 16.81 5.22
CA ALA A 53 7.76 17.58 4.16
C ALA A 53 6.49 18.31 4.65
N ALA A 54 5.76 17.71 5.60
CA ALA A 54 4.61 18.36 6.21
C ALA A 54 4.99 19.49 7.16
N ALA A 55 6.04 19.32 7.96
CA ALA A 55 6.58 20.36 8.84
C ALA A 55 7.17 21.53 8.05
N VAL A 56 7.91 21.25 6.96
CA VAL A 56 8.45 22.26 6.04
C VAL A 56 7.35 22.99 5.30
N ALA A 57 6.31 22.28 4.82
CA ALA A 57 5.14 22.92 4.22
C ALA A 57 4.43 23.84 5.23
N ARG A 58 4.33 23.43 6.51
CA ARG A 58 3.75 24.23 7.60
C ARG A 58 4.55 25.49 7.92
N ALA A 59 5.87 25.44 7.79
CA ALA A 59 6.77 26.58 8.00
C ALA A 59 6.71 27.61 6.86
N LYS A 60 6.31 27.21 5.64
CA LYS A 60 6.24 28.09 4.46
C LYS A 60 4.82 28.54 4.07
N ALA A 61 3.78 27.85 4.53
CA ALA A 61 2.42 28.07 4.06
C ALA A 61 1.61 29.00 4.98
N ASN A 62 1.48 30.26 4.57
CA ASN A 62 0.42 31.19 4.99
C ASN A 62 -0.93 30.71 4.42
N ASP A 63 -1.55 29.67 5.00
CA ASP A 63 -2.90 29.16 4.67
C ASP A 63 -3.02 28.03 3.61
N GLN A 64 -1.91 27.48 3.09
CA GLN A 64 -1.98 26.33 2.14
C GLN A 64 -2.24 24.99 2.88
N PRO A 65 -3.09 24.07 2.34
CA PRO A 65 -3.33 22.76 2.93
C PRO A 65 -2.04 21.98 3.16
N LEU A 66 -1.87 21.50 4.38
CA LEU A 66 -0.73 20.71 4.84
C LEU A 66 -0.52 19.46 3.97
N ALA A 67 0.48 19.52 3.10
CA ALA A 67 0.97 18.35 2.38
C ALA A 67 1.59 17.36 3.39
N GLY A 68 1.39 16.05 3.20
CA GLY A 68 2.08 15.01 3.98
C GLY A 68 1.34 14.42 5.20
N GLY A 69 0.25 15.03 5.67
CA GLY A 69 -0.57 14.45 6.75
C GLY A 69 -1.48 13.29 6.30
N PHE A 70 -1.92 12.49 7.26
CA PHE A 70 -2.91 11.43 7.14
C PHE A 70 -4.28 11.92 7.60
N SER A 71 -5.31 11.43 6.94
CA SER A 71 -6.71 11.76 7.24
C SER A 71 -7.32 10.88 8.34
N SER A 72 -6.69 9.75 8.65
CA SER A 72 -7.17 8.81 9.66
C SER A 72 -6.03 8.20 10.47
N LYS A 73 -6.31 7.83 11.74
CA LYS A 73 -5.35 7.14 12.61
C LYS A 73 -4.90 5.82 12.00
N LYS A 74 -5.80 5.11 11.32
CA LYS A 74 -5.53 3.85 10.62
C LYS A 74 -4.50 4.03 9.51
N ASP A 75 -4.62 5.08 8.71
CA ASP A 75 -3.68 5.35 7.61
C ASP A 75 -2.30 5.72 8.15
N ARG A 76 -2.23 6.52 9.22
CA ARG A 76 -0.96 6.81 9.90
C ARG A 76 -0.32 5.54 10.45
N ALA A 77 -1.06 4.70 11.16
CA ALA A 77 -0.53 3.45 11.72
C ALA A 77 -0.02 2.50 10.63
N ARG A 78 -0.73 2.40 9.49
CA ARG A 78 -0.29 1.63 8.33
C ARG A 78 1.03 2.17 7.75
N HIS A 79 1.21 3.49 7.74
CA HIS A 79 2.47 4.11 7.33
C HIS A 79 3.57 3.89 8.36
N GLU A 80 3.29 4.07 9.65
CA GLU A 80 4.25 3.87 10.74
C GLU A 80 4.77 2.42 10.78
N ALA A 81 3.92 1.44 10.48
CA ALA A 81 4.34 0.06 10.31
C ALA A 81 5.42 -0.12 9.23
N LYS A 82 5.49 0.77 8.22
CA LYS A 82 6.54 0.72 7.20
C LYS A 82 7.93 1.02 7.74
N HIS A 83 8.01 1.82 8.81
CA HIS A 83 9.28 2.23 9.44
C HIS A 83 9.88 1.15 10.34
N ASN A 84 9.15 0.06 10.62
CA ASN A 84 9.67 -1.06 11.39
C ASN A 84 9.90 -2.31 10.49
N PRO A 85 10.89 -2.29 9.57
CA PRO A 85 11.30 -3.46 8.81
C PRO A 85 12.00 -4.45 9.73
N GLY A 86 11.22 -5.30 10.40
CA GLY A 86 11.72 -6.37 11.27
C GLY A 86 11.37 -7.77 10.79
N ILE A 87 10.54 -7.91 9.75
CA ILE A 87 10.00 -9.21 9.35
C ILE A 87 10.88 -9.78 8.24
N LYS A 88 11.78 -10.69 8.62
CA LYS A 88 12.60 -11.45 7.68
C LYS A 88 11.73 -12.41 6.86
N CYS A 89 12.14 -12.66 5.61
CA CYS A 89 11.56 -13.72 4.82
C CYS A 89 11.76 -15.06 5.52
N GLU A 90 10.70 -15.86 5.64
CA GLU A 90 10.74 -17.18 6.28
C GLU A 90 11.13 -18.32 5.32
N TRP A 91 11.38 -18.01 4.05
CA TRP A 91 11.72 -19.02 3.06
C TRP A 91 13.09 -19.66 3.33
N ARG A 92 13.09 -20.99 3.35
CA ARG A 92 14.26 -21.86 3.42
C ARG A 92 14.37 -22.64 2.11
N GLY A 93 15.52 -22.52 1.46
CA GLY A 93 15.88 -23.28 0.28
C GLY A 93 16.20 -24.75 0.59
N PRO A 94 16.22 -25.60 -0.45
CA PRO A 94 16.50 -27.03 -0.31
C PRO A 94 17.91 -27.33 0.22
N ASP A 95 18.88 -26.46 -0.06
CA ASP A 95 20.27 -26.59 0.37
C ASP A 95 20.60 -25.75 1.63
N GLY A 96 19.56 -25.32 2.36
CA GLY A 96 19.70 -24.50 3.58
C GLY A 96 19.82 -22.99 3.32
N GLU A 97 19.69 -22.55 2.06
CA GLU A 97 19.74 -21.13 1.69
C GLU A 97 18.59 -20.33 2.34
N GLU A 98 18.87 -19.09 2.75
CA GLU A 98 17.88 -18.19 3.34
C GLU A 98 17.69 -16.94 2.50
N CYS A 99 16.45 -16.49 2.37
CA CYS A 99 16.18 -15.19 1.78
C CYS A 99 16.47 -14.08 2.78
N THR A 100 17.44 -13.23 2.47
CA THR A 100 17.87 -12.10 3.33
C THR A 100 16.93 -10.89 3.27
N ARG A 101 15.81 -10.97 2.55
CA ARG A 101 14.87 -9.85 2.43
C ARG A 101 14.14 -9.60 3.75
N VAL A 102 14.09 -8.32 4.12
CA VAL A 102 13.35 -7.83 5.27
C VAL A 102 12.19 -6.97 4.80
N PHE A 103 11.04 -7.19 5.41
CA PHE A 103 9.81 -6.51 5.11
C PHE A 103 9.33 -5.76 6.35
N SER A 104 8.67 -4.64 6.12
CA SER A 104 8.00 -3.88 7.16
C SER A 104 6.64 -4.44 7.55
N ARG A 105 6.11 -5.37 6.76
CA ARG A 105 4.79 -5.96 6.97
C ARG A 105 4.75 -7.44 6.60
N MET A 106 4.06 -8.22 7.43
CA MET A 106 3.89 -9.67 7.27
C MET A 106 3.19 -10.04 5.96
N ASP A 107 2.16 -9.27 5.58
CA ASP A 107 1.41 -9.54 4.34
C ASP A 107 2.26 -9.39 3.08
N ASN A 108 3.20 -8.43 3.08
CA ASN A 108 4.12 -8.23 1.97
C ASN A 108 5.17 -9.35 1.91
N MET A 109 5.63 -9.82 3.07
CA MET A 109 6.54 -10.96 3.15
C MET A 109 5.88 -12.24 2.61
N LYS A 110 4.65 -12.56 3.05
CA LYS A 110 3.91 -13.74 2.56
C LYS A 110 3.66 -13.70 1.05
N ASP A 111 3.32 -12.52 0.53
CA ASP A 111 3.17 -12.32 -0.91
C ASP A 111 4.51 -12.49 -1.67
N HIS A 112 5.61 -12.01 -1.10
CA HIS A 112 6.95 -12.24 -1.65
C HIS A 112 7.31 -13.73 -1.69
N VAL A 113 7.09 -14.49 -0.61
CA VAL A 113 7.33 -15.94 -0.57
C VAL A 113 6.55 -16.66 -1.66
N ARG A 114 5.26 -16.35 -1.79
CA ARG A 114 4.40 -16.95 -2.81
C ARG A 114 4.86 -16.60 -4.23
N ARG A 115 5.20 -15.35 -4.51
CA ARG A 115 5.47 -14.90 -5.89
C ARG A 115 6.90 -15.15 -6.34
N ILE A 116 7.86 -15.02 -5.44
CA ILE A 116 9.28 -15.15 -5.78
C ILE A 116 9.70 -16.59 -5.57
N HIS A 117 9.55 -17.12 -4.37
CA HIS A 117 10.11 -18.42 -4.00
C HIS A 117 9.29 -19.61 -4.51
N HIS A 118 7.95 -19.57 -4.45
CA HIS A 118 7.15 -20.66 -5.03
C HIS A 118 7.15 -20.67 -6.56
N LYS A 119 7.40 -19.52 -7.21
CA LYS A 119 7.56 -19.45 -8.68
C LYS A 119 8.96 -19.84 -9.14
N THR A 120 10.01 -19.50 -8.38
CA THR A 120 11.38 -19.92 -8.69
C THR A 120 11.63 -21.40 -8.44
N ALA A 121 10.98 -22.02 -7.45
CA ALA A 121 11.04 -23.47 -7.26
C ALA A 121 10.63 -24.25 -8.53
N GLN A 122 9.58 -23.78 -9.22
CA GLN A 122 9.13 -24.38 -10.49
C GLN A 122 10.12 -24.14 -11.65
N LEU A 123 10.74 -22.96 -11.71
CA LEU A 123 11.74 -22.66 -12.74
C LEU A 123 13.05 -23.44 -12.53
N GLN A 124 13.48 -23.62 -11.28
CA GLN A 124 14.68 -24.40 -10.93
C GLN A 124 14.45 -25.89 -11.22
N GLN A 125 13.24 -26.40 -10.97
CA GLN A 125 12.86 -27.77 -11.33
C GLN A 125 12.80 -27.95 -12.86
N HIS A 126 12.26 -26.99 -13.60
CA HIS A 126 12.27 -27.02 -15.06
C HIS A 126 13.70 -26.96 -15.62
N HIS A 127 14.57 -26.11 -15.09
CA HIS A 127 15.97 -26.03 -15.52
C HIS A 127 16.73 -27.35 -15.27
N ARG A 128 16.55 -27.97 -14.09
CA ARG A 128 17.11 -29.29 -13.76
C ARG A 128 16.62 -30.39 -14.71
N LEU A 129 15.35 -30.37 -15.10
CA LEU A 129 14.79 -31.32 -16.07
C LEU A 129 15.28 -31.06 -17.50
N THR A 130 15.58 -29.80 -17.85
CA THR A 130 16.08 -29.44 -19.20
C THR A 130 17.59 -29.64 -19.38
N GLN A 131 18.38 -29.69 -18.30
CA GLN A 131 19.85 -29.77 -18.38
C GLN A 131 20.43 -31.17 -18.18
N ASN A 132 19.61 -32.21 -17.93
CA ASN A 132 20.11 -33.57 -17.85
C ASN A 132 19.21 -34.58 -18.59
N PRO A 133 19.32 -34.68 -19.93
CA PRO A 133 18.57 -35.65 -20.72
C PRO A 133 19.17 -37.08 -20.73
N THR A 134 20.21 -37.37 -19.94
CA THR A 134 20.87 -38.68 -19.97
C THR A 134 20.59 -39.46 -18.69
N LEU A 135 19.62 -40.38 -18.75
CA LEU A 135 19.67 -41.74 -18.17
C LEU A 135 18.33 -42.44 -18.44
N SER A 136 18.02 -42.63 -19.72
CA SER A 136 17.00 -43.58 -20.17
C SER A 136 17.55 -44.34 -21.37
N SER A 137 18.49 -45.25 -21.10
CA SER A 137 18.87 -46.35 -21.98
C SER A 137 19.64 -47.37 -21.14
N SER A 138 18.94 -48.41 -20.69
CA SER A 138 19.38 -49.81 -20.60
C SER A 138 18.18 -50.64 -20.22
#